data_AF-A0A1J5PIW7-F1
#
_entry.id   AF-A0A1J5PIW7-F1
#
_cell.length_a   1.000
_cell.length_b   1.000
_cell.length_c   1.000
_cell.angle_alpha   90.00
_cell.angle_beta   90.00
_cell.angle_gamma   90.00
#
_symmetry.space_group_name_H-M   'P 1'
#
loop_
_entity.id
_entity.type
_entity.pdbx_description
1 polymer ?
#
loop_
_entity_poly.entity_id
_entity_poly.type
_entity_poly.pdbx_seq_one_letter_code
_entity_poly.pdbx_strand_id
1 'polypeptide(L)'
;MRPGNDKELAATTVLRIALLEAACKARSGGPQDDEADMALPVWAGELPLALQPAPAVVDPQCSVAAPDYVRQWAGGPLVAAS
;
A
#
# COMPACT_ATOMS: atom_id res chain seq x y z
N MET A 1 -6.99 23.18 5.63
CA MET A 1 -6.85 22.61 6.99
C MET A 1 -6.64 23.75 7.98
N ARG A 2 -7.22 23.69 9.18
CA ARG A 2 -6.88 24.63 10.26
C ARG A 2 -5.67 24.12 11.06
N PRO A 3 -4.92 24.99 11.75
CA PRO A 3 -3.95 24.55 12.74
C PRO A 3 -4.61 23.72 13.85
N GLY A 4 -3.87 22.75 14.38
CA GLY A 4 -4.27 22.03 15.60
C GLY A 4 -4.26 22.96 16.81
N ASN A 5 -5.01 22.62 17.85
CA ASN A 5 -5.05 23.36 19.12
C ASN A 5 -4.42 22.58 20.29
N ASP A 6 -4.25 23.25 21.43
CA ASP A 6 -3.58 22.69 22.60
C ASP A 6 -4.28 21.44 23.16
N LYS A 7 -5.62 21.42 23.13
CA LYS A 7 -6.42 20.29 23.60
C LYS A 7 -6.19 19.05 22.72
N GLU A 8 -6.13 19.23 21.40
CA GLU A 8 -5.88 18.15 20.44
C GLU A 8 -4.47 17.60 20.60
N LEU A 9 -3.48 18.47 20.81
CA LEU A 9 -2.11 18.07 21.04
C LEU A 9 -1.94 17.32 22.37
N ALA A 10 -2.53 17.82 23.46
CA ALA A 10 -2.47 17.19 24.77
C ALA A 10 -3.15 15.80 24.80
N ALA A 11 -4.10 15.55 23.91
CA ALA A 11 -4.79 14.27 23.79
C ALA A 11 -4.04 13.23 22.92
N THR A 12 -2.92 13.60 22.30
CA THR A 12 -2.22 12.77 21.32
C THR A 12 -0.79 12.47 21.74
N THR A 13 -0.47 11.20 21.99
CA THR A 13 0.92 10.76 22.21
C THR A 13 1.61 10.47 20.89
N VAL A 14 2.76 11.10 20.64
CA VAL A 14 3.60 10.82 19.47
C VAL A 14 4.82 10.01 19.89
N LEU A 15 4.99 8.84 19.27
CA LEU A 15 6.14 7.97 19.48
C LEU A 15 7.06 8.01 18.26
N ARG A 16 8.36 7.80 18.48
CA ARG A 16 9.37 7.72 17.42
C ARG A 16 10.22 6.48 17.63
N ILE A 17 10.38 5.70 16.57
CA ILE A 17 11.29 4.55 16.53
C ILE A 17 12.30 4.83 15.43
N ALA A 18 13.58 4.75 15.75
CA ALA A 18 14.65 4.87 14.77
C ALA A 18 14.85 3.53 14.06
N LEU A 19 14.89 3.54 12.73
CA LEU A 19 15.24 2.37 11.93
C LEU A 19 16.77 2.26 11.80
N LEU A 20 17.46 2.16 12.95
CA LEU A 20 18.92 1.94 12.97
C LEU A 20 19.27 0.53 12.48
N GLU A 21 18.40 -0.43 12.79
CA GLU A 21 18.49 -1.81 12.36
C GLU A 21 17.12 -2.26 11.87
N ALA A 22 17.08 -2.81 10.65
CA ALA A 22 15.89 -3.41 10.06
C ALA A 22 16.34 -4.53 9.10
N ALA A 23 15.55 -5.59 9.02
CA ALA A 23 15.74 -6.68 8.07
C ALA A 23 14.45 -6.91 7.29
N CYS A 24 14.58 -7.10 5.98
CA CYS A 24 13.47 -7.41 5.09
C CYS A 24 13.83 -8.61 4.21
N LYS A 25 12.83 -9.40 3.84
CA LYS A 25 12.95 -10.47 2.86
C LYS A 25 11.88 -10.30 1.80
N ALA A 26 12.30 -10.36 0.54
CA ALA A 26 11.41 -10.31 -0.61
C ALA A 26 11.64 -11.55 -1.48
N ARG A 27 10.60 -11.96 -2.19
CA ARG A 27 10.64 -12.98 -3.25
C ARG A 27 9.78 -12.46 -4.39
N SER A 28 10.35 -12.41 -5.58
CA SER A 28 9.64 -12.20 -6.85
C SER A 28 9.89 -13.41 -7.76
N GLY A 29 9.07 -13.55 -8.80
CA GLY A 29 9.21 -14.60 -9.79
C GLY A 29 8.49 -15.91 -9.46
N GLY A 30 8.43 -16.78 -10.46
CA GLY A 30 7.52 -17.91 -10.49
C GLY A 30 7.92 -19.07 -9.57
N PRO A 31 7.16 -20.17 -9.61
CA PRO A 31 7.58 -21.43 -8.99
C PRO A 31 9.00 -21.84 -9.41
N GLN A 32 9.74 -22.45 -8.48
CA GLN A 32 11.04 -23.07 -8.76
C GLN A 32 10.85 -24.56 -8.50
N ASP A 33 10.67 -25.32 -9.59
CA ASP A 33 10.38 -26.75 -9.56
C ASP A 33 11.62 -27.56 -9.95
N ASP A 34 11.68 -28.81 -9.49
CA ASP A 34 12.77 -29.73 -9.83
C ASP A 34 12.60 -30.30 -11.26
N GLU A 35 13.70 -30.72 -11.90
CA GLU A 35 13.69 -31.20 -13.29
C GLU A 35 12.74 -32.39 -13.53
N ALA A 36 12.56 -33.25 -12.52
CA ALA A 36 11.66 -34.40 -12.59
C ALA A 36 10.17 -34.00 -12.68
N ASP A 37 9.81 -32.81 -12.16
CA ASP A 37 8.43 -32.33 -12.09
C ASP A 37 8.01 -31.60 -13.38
N MET A 38 8.98 -31.18 -14.20
CA MET A 38 8.74 -30.41 -15.43
C MET A 38 7.90 -31.17 -16.49
N ALA A 39 7.82 -32.50 -16.40
CA ALA A 39 7.03 -33.33 -17.31
C ALA A 39 5.58 -33.56 -16.82
N LEU A 40 5.24 -33.15 -15.60
CA LEU A 40 3.91 -33.36 -15.04
C LEU A 40 2.87 -32.47 -15.75
N PRO A 41 1.69 -33.00 -16.13
CA PRO A 41 0.64 -32.22 -16.77
C PRO A 41 -0.18 -31.42 -15.73
N VAL A 42 0.48 -30.52 -15.01
CA VAL A 42 -0.10 -29.67 -13.95
C VAL A 42 0.10 -28.18 -14.26
N TRP A 43 -0.72 -27.32 -13.65
CA TRP A 43 -0.56 -25.87 -13.78
C TRP A 43 0.46 -25.35 -12.75
N ALA A 44 1.36 -24.49 -13.20
CA ALA A 44 2.31 -23.75 -12.38
C ALA A 44 2.35 -22.29 -12.85
N GLY A 45 2.32 -21.34 -11.92
CA GLY A 45 2.33 -19.93 -12.25
C GLY A 45 2.14 -19.04 -11.02
N GLU A 46 2.02 -17.75 -11.26
CA GLU A 46 1.74 -16.75 -10.24
C GLU A 46 0.31 -16.21 -10.39
N LEU A 47 -0.32 -15.90 -9.26
CA LEU A 47 -1.53 -15.08 -9.21
C LEU A 47 -1.16 -13.75 -8.53
N PRO A 48 -0.90 -12.68 -9.32
CA PRO A 48 -0.50 -11.40 -8.75
C PRO A 48 -1.60 -10.80 -7.88
N LEU A 49 -1.24 -10.34 -6.69
CA LEU A 49 -2.11 -9.55 -5.82
C LEU A 49 -1.69 -8.08 -5.91
N ALA A 50 -2.65 -7.21 -6.21
CA ALA A 50 -2.43 -5.77 -6.25
C ALA A 50 -3.35 -5.05 -5.26
N LEU A 51 -2.84 -3.97 -4.67
CA LEU A 51 -3.65 -3.03 -3.90
C LEU A 51 -4.15 -1.92 -4.84
N GLN A 52 -5.46 -1.73 -4.92
CA GLN A 52 -6.05 -0.67 -5.73
C GLN A 52 -6.82 0.30 -4.83
N PRO A 53 -6.47 1.59 -4.82
CA PRO A 53 -7.25 2.60 -4.12
C PRO A 53 -8.67 2.71 -4.71
N ALA A 54 -9.68 2.76 -3.84
CA ALA A 54 -11.03 3.09 -4.24
C ALA A 54 -11.19 4.62 -4.43
N PRO A 55 -12.17 5.07 -5.22
CA PRO A 55 -12.49 6.49 -5.33
C PRO A 55 -12.82 7.10 -3.95
N ALA A 56 -12.50 8.39 -3.77
CA ALA A 56 -12.86 9.11 -2.56
C ALA A 56 -14.39 9.18 -2.41
N VAL A 57 -14.89 8.84 -1.23
CA VAL A 57 -16.30 8.96 -0.88
C VAL A 57 -16.49 10.28 -0.13
N VAL A 58 -17.28 11.18 -0.70
CA VAL A 58 -17.54 12.51 -0.12
C VAL A 58 -18.67 12.41 0.90
N ASP A 59 -18.47 13.02 2.07
CA ASP A 59 -19.53 13.14 3.08
C ASP A 59 -20.75 13.89 2.49
N PRO A 60 -21.99 13.41 2.69
CA PRO A 60 -23.18 14.06 2.14
C PRO A 60 -23.37 15.53 2.54
N GLN A 61 -22.80 15.96 3.67
CA GLN A 61 -22.85 17.34 4.16
C GLN A 61 -21.72 18.21 3.59
N CYS A 62 -20.73 17.63 2.91
CA CYS A 62 -19.62 18.37 2.32
C CYS A 62 -20.03 18.94 0.96
N SER A 63 -20.05 20.27 0.86
CA SER A 63 -20.35 21.00 -0.38
C SER A 63 -19.10 21.45 -1.15
N VAL A 64 -17.92 21.14 -0.65
CA VAL A 64 -16.64 21.62 -1.20
C VAL A 64 -16.03 20.54 -2.09
N ALA A 65 -15.48 20.95 -3.24
CA ALA A 65 -14.76 20.05 -4.13
C ALA A 65 -13.55 19.40 -3.44
N ALA A 66 -13.29 18.14 -3.77
CA ALA A 66 -12.13 17.42 -3.25
C ALA A 66 -10.81 18.16 -3.60
N PRO A 67 -9.96 18.46 -2.61
CA PRO A 67 -8.65 19.07 -2.85
C PRO A 67 -7.75 18.20 -3.72
N ASP A 68 -6.72 18.81 -4.32
CA ASP A 68 -5.77 18.15 -5.23
C ASP A 68 -5.14 16.90 -4.63
N TYR A 69 -4.72 16.95 -3.36
CA TYR A 69 -4.11 15.81 -2.69
C TYR A 69 -5.07 14.60 -2.54
N VAL A 70 -6.39 14.83 -2.51
CA VAL A 70 -7.39 13.74 -2.52
C VAL A 70 -7.56 13.20 -3.93
N ARG A 71 -7.65 14.08 -4.93
CA ARG A 71 -7.82 13.69 -6.34
C ARG A 71 -6.61 12.92 -6.88
N GLN A 72 -5.42 13.20 -6.35
CA GLN A 72 -4.16 12.59 -6.79
C GLN A 72 -3.75 11.35 -5.98
N TRP A 73 -4.48 11.01 -4.91
CA TRP A 73 -4.16 9.89 -4.00
C TRP A 73 -4.04 8.53 -4.73
N ALA A 74 -4.74 8.36 -5.84
CA ALA A 74 -4.78 7.10 -6.59
C ALA A 74 -3.64 6.91 -7.63
N GLY A 75 -2.69 7.85 -7.74
CA GLY A 75 -1.72 7.92 -8.85
C GLY A 75 -0.31 7.39 -8.59
N GLY A 76 -0.01 6.79 -7.44
CA GLY A 76 1.32 6.24 -7.16
C GLY A 76 1.57 4.94 -7.96
N PRO A 77 2.73 4.75 -8.62
CA PRO A 77 2.98 3.52 -9.34
C PRO A 77 2.95 2.35 -8.37
N LEU A 78 2.21 1.30 -8.71
CA LEU A 78 2.49 -0.02 -8.18
C LEU A 78 3.92 -0.33 -8.60
N VAL A 79 4.85 -0.37 -7.64
CA VAL A 79 6.20 -0.84 -7.91
C VAL A 79 6.05 -2.30 -8.31
N ALA A 80 6.06 -2.56 -9.62
CA ALA A 80 6.18 -3.90 -10.15
C ALA A 80 7.53 -4.42 -9.65
N ALA A 81 7.50 -5.42 -8.76
CA ALA A 81 8.68 -6.14 -8.37
C ALA A 81 9.31 -6.70 -9.67
N SER A 82 10.49 -6.19 -10.00
CA SER A 82 11.34 -6.71 -11.09
C SER A 82 12.03 -8.00 -10.66
#